data_AF-A0A957X8E4-F1
#
_entry.id   AF-A0A957X8E4-F1
#
_cell.length_a   1.000
_cell.length_b   1.000
_cell.length_c   1.000
_cell.angle_alpha   90.00
_cell.angle_beta   90.00
_cell.angle_gamma   90.00
#
_symmetry.space_group_name_H-M   'P 1'
#
loop_
_entity.id
_entity.type
_entity.pdbx_description
1 polymer ?
#
loop_
_entity_poly.entity_id
_entity_poly.type
_entity_poly.pdbx_seq_one_letter_code
_entity_poly.pdbx_strand_id
1 'polypeptide(L)'
;MNQHDSRLETAAIRASHSHPHKSLSFIVVALVTAAALFGTSQTLWAPWLAPSELLNKTSPALATDAVSFQKSKLQNVKITNPTNLAFGADGRLYVAQQDGVIYAYTVARLGPNSYTATMTETITLIQAIPNHNDDGSPAPSINTRQVTGILAARSASNPVLYVSSS
;
A
#
# COMPACT_ATOMS: atom_id res chain seq x y z
N MET A 1 0.54 43.42 8.09
CA MET A 1 1.62 42.58 7.55
C MET A 1 2.17 41.73 8.68
N ASN A 2 1.47 40.65 9.06
CA ASN A 2 1.97 39.68 10.03
C ASN A 2 2.01 38.33 9.34
N GLN A 3 3.21 37.79 9.20
CA GLN A 3 3.48 36.47 8.65
C GLN A 3 2.92 35.44 9.63
N HIS A 4 1.85 34.74 9.23
CA HIS A 4 1.32 33.59 9.97
C HIS A 4 2.20 32.38 9.66
N ASP A 5 3.07 32.03 10.61
CA ASP A 5 3.84 30.79 10.60
C ASP A 5 2.94 29.63 11.08
N SER A 6 2.26 28.98 10.14
CA SER A 6 1.59 27.70 10.40
C SER A 6 2.63 26.59 10.49
N ARG A 7 3.21 26.43 11.68
CA ARG A 7 4.22 25.39 11.95
C ARG A 7 3.60 24.00 11.80
N LEU A 8 3.92 23.35 10.69
CA LEU A 8 3.66 21.93 10.48
C LEU A 8 4.66 21.11 11.30
N GLU A 9 4.29 20.77 12.53
CA GLU A 9 5.07 19.87 13.39
C GLU A 9 5.11 18.46 12.74
N THR A 10 6.28 18.08 12.21
CA THR A 10 6.51 16.79 11.56
C THR A 10 7.21 15.84 12.54
N ALA A 11 6.53 14.79 12.97
CA ALA A 11 7.14 13.72 13.75
C ALA A 11 7.48 12.52 12.85
N ALA A 12 8.71 12.01 12.94
CA ALA A 12 9.12 10.76 12.33
C ALA A 12 9.01 9.63 13.36
N ILE A 13 8.07 8.70 13.16
CA ILE A 13 7.86 7.56 14.06
C ILE A 13 8.51 6.31 13.45
N ARG A 14 9.34 5.61 14.22
CA ARG A 14 9.92 4.31 13.86
C ARG A 14 9.09 3.18 14.48
N ALA A 15 8.40 2.40 13.65
CA ALA A 15 7.69 1.21 14.14
C ALA A 15 8.66 0.01 14.16
N SER A 16 8.71 -0.73 15.28
CA SER A 16 9.62 -1.86 15.43
C SER A 16 8.95 -3.18 15.02
N HIS A 17 9.69 -4.03 14.31
CA HIS A 17 9.26 -5.37 13.95
C HIS A 17 10.42 -6.34 14.21
N SER A 18 10.24 -7.28 15.15
CA SER A 18 11.18 -8.38 15.37
C SER A 18 10.55 -9.70 14.95
N HIS A 19 10.99 -10.26 13.82
CA HIS A 19 10.77 -11.66 13.46
C HIS A 19 12.08 -12.29 12.96
N PRO A 20 12.43 -13.52 13.41
CA PRO A 20 13.63 -14.22 12.97
C PRO A 20 13.43 -14.91 11.61
N HIS A 21 14.32 -14.65 10.66
CA HIS A 21 14.36 -15.35 9.37
C HIS A 21 15.05 -16.73 9.51
N LYS A 22 14.35 -17.82 9.13
CA LYS A 22 15.00 -19.09 8.76
C LYS A 22 15.03 -19.18 7.23
N SER A 23 16.23 -19.12 6.67
CA SER A 23 16.51 -19.31 5.24
C SER A 23 16.49 -20.80 4.91
N LEU A 24 15.67 -21.21 3.94
CA LEU A 24 15.72 -22.53 3.29
C LEU A 24 15.92 -22.30 1.79
N SER A 25 17.14 -22.58 1.32
CA SER A 25 17.52 -22.55 -0.09
C SER A 25 16.97 -23.79 -0.80
N PHE A 26 16.14 -23.61 -1.83
CA PHE A 26 15.75 -24.69 -2.75
C PHE A 26 16.59 -24.61 -4.01
N ILE A 27 17.40 -25.64 -4.26
CA ILE A 27 18.10 -25.87 -5.53
C ILE A 27 17.18 -26.73 -6.40
N VAL A 28 16.73 -26.19 -7.54
CA VAL A 28 16.10 -26.97 -8.61
C VAL A 28 17.10 -27.04 -9.76
N VAL A 29 17.74 -28.20 -9.92
CA VAL A 29 18.52 -28.54 -11.12
C VAL A 29 17.59 -29.36 -12.01
N ALA A 30 17.08 -28.76 -13.07
CA ALA A 30 16.45 -29.48 -14.17
C ALA A 30 17.45 -29.49 -15.34
N LEU A 31 18.11 -30.63 -15.53
CA LEU A 31 18.91 -30.90 -16.72
C LEU A 31 17.95 -31.36 -17.81
N VAL A 32 17.75 -30.55 -18.85
CA VAL A 32 17.16 -31.02 -20.11
C VAL A 32 18.10 -30.62 -21.24
N THR A 33 18.92 -31.57 -21.66
CA THR A 33 19.67 -31.50 -22.91
C THR A 33 18.78 -31.92 -24.06
N ALA A 34 18.47 -30.98 -24.96
CA ALA A 34 17.97 -31.29 -26.30
C ALA A 34 18.82 -30.52 -27.32
N ALA A 35 19.71 -31.25 -27.98
CA ALA A 35 20.40 -30.79 -29.18
C ALA A 35 19.44 -30.94 -30.37
N ALA A 36 19.15 -29.85 -31.06
CA ALA A 36 18.59 -29.90 -32.40
C ALA A 36 19.39 -28.96 -33.31
N LEU A 37 19.84 -29.54 -34.41
CA LEU A 37 20.74 -29.01 -35.42
C LEU A 37 20.14 -27.80 -36.16
N PHE A 38 21.05 -26.95 -36.65
CA PHE A 38 20.79 -25.79 -37.49
C PHE A 38 19.78 -26.05 -38.61
N GLY A 39 18.71 -25.26 -38.64
CA GLY A 39 17.78 -25.16 -39.76
C GLY A 39 17.68 -23.70 -40.18
N THR A 40 18.24 -23.41 -41.36
CA THR A 40 18.30 -22.10 -42.01
C THR A 40 16.94 -21.44 -42.16
N SER A 41 16.88 -20.13 -41.94
CA SER A 41 15.73 -19.27 -42.23
C SER A 41 15.25 -19.46 -43.67
N GLN A 42 14.10 -20.10 -43.85
CA GLN A 42 13.40 -20.10 -45.13
C GLN A 42 12.59 -18.80 -45.21
N THR A 43 13.13 -17.78 -45.88
CA THR A 43 12.34 -16.67 -46.39
C THR A 43 11.49 -17.21 -47.54
N LEU A 44 10.32 -17.75 -47.20
CA LEU A 44 9.28 -18.00 -48.19
C LEU A 44 8.78 -16.62 -48.64
N TRP A 45 9.18 -16.23 -49.85
CA TRP A 45 8.53 -15.18 -50.61
C TRP A 45 7.06 -15.57 -50.69
N ALA A 46 6.20 -14.91 -49.90
CA ALA A 46 4.77 -15.12 -49.99
C ALA A 46 4.35 -14.64 -51.38
N PRO A 47 3.81 -15.49 -52.28
CA PRO A 47 3.07 -14.97 -53.41
C PRO A 47 1.92 -14.14 -52.84
N TRP A 48 1.62 -13.02 -53.49
CA TRP A 48 0.46 -12.19 -53.17
C TRP A 48 -0.74 -13.12 -52.89
N LEU A 49 -1.16 -13.20 -51.63
CA LEU A 49 -2.37 -13.93 -51.26
C LEU A 49 -3.52 -13.27 -52.02
N ALA A 50 -4.32 -14.07 -52.73
CA ALA A 50 -5.52 -13.57 -53.37
C ALA A 50 -6.38 -12.83 -52.33
N PRO A 51 -7.02 -11.69 -52.67
CA PRO A 51 -7.73 -10.82 -51.72
C PRO A 51 -8.84 -11.51 -50.91
N SER A 52 -9.25 -12.72 -51.28
CA SER A 52 -10.32 -13.49 -50.65
C SER A 52 -9.94 -14.15 -49.31
N GLU A 53 -8.66 -14.23 -48.94
CA GLU A 53 -8.24 -14.82 -47.65
C GLU A 53 -8.08 -13.77 -46.53
N LEU A 54 -8.27 -12.48 -46.83
CA LEU A 54 -8.26 -11.40 -45.84
C LEU A 54 -9.63 -11.14 -45.21
N LEU A 55 -10.61 -12.03 -45.39
CA LEU A 55 -11.98 -11.81 -44.92
C LEU A 55 -12.38 -12.66 -43.71
N ASN A 56 -11.45 -12.99 -42.80
CA ASN A 56 -11.84 -13.34 -41.43
C ASN A 56 -10.74 -13.18 -40.38
N LYS A 57 -9.90 -12.14 -40.47
CA LYS A 57 -9.13 -11.71 -39.30
C LYS A 57 -9.94 -10.67 -38.55
N THR A 58 -11.04 -11.11 -37.94
CA THR A 58 -11.64 -10.37 -36.83
C THR A 58 -10.54 -10.22 -35.80
N SER A 59 -10.00 -9.00 -35.69
CA SER A 59 -9.23 -8.62 -34.52
C SER A 59 -10.04 -9.05 -33.31
N PRO A 60 -9.49 -9.85 -32.37
CA PRO A 60 -10.21 -10.13 -31.15
C PRO A 60 -10.52 -8.76 -30.52
N ALA A 61 -11.81 -8.38 -30.53
CA ALA A 61 -12.26 -7.27 -29.74
C ALA A 61 -11.86 -7.62 -28.31
N LEU A 62 -10.97 -6.83 -27.73
CA LEU A 62 -10.62 -6.96 -26.31
C LEU A 62 -11.95 -6.81 -25.57
N ALA A 63 -12.45 -7.90 -25.01
CA ALA A 63 -13.58 -7.85 -24.11
C ALA A 63 -13.17 -6.90 -22.98
N THR A 64 -13.81 -5.74 -22.94
CA THR A 64 -13.70 -4.84 -21.80
C THR A 64 -14.46 -5.50 -20.67
N ASP A 65 -13.78 -6.32 -19.86
CA ASP A 65 -14.36 -6.79 -18.61
C ASP A 65 -14.87 -5.56 -17.85
N ALA A 66 -16.18 -5.48 -17.67
CA ALA A 66 -16.79 -4.36 -16.98
C ALA A 66 -16.20 -4.30 -15.57
N VAL A 67 -15.41 -3.25 -15.28
CA VAL A 67 -14.83 -3.04 -13.95
C VAL A 67 -15.98 -2.81 -12.99
N SER A 68 -16.19 -3.75 -12.06
CA SER A 68 -17.18 -3.61 -10.99
C SER A 68 -16.48 -3.38 -9.65
N PHE A 69 -17.01 -2.44 -8.88
CA PHE A 69 -16.52 -2.15 -7.54
C PHE A 69 -17.47 -2.74 -6.51
N GLN A 70 -16.91 -3.46 -5.54
CA GLN A 70 -17.64 -3.94 -4.38
C GLN A 70 -17.10 -3.29 -3.11
N LYS A 71 -17.98 -3.13 -2.12
CA LYS A 71 -17.63 -2.61 -0.80
C LYS A 71 -17.61 -3.75 0.21
N SER A 72 -16.61 -3.78 1.06
CA SER A 72 -16.54 -4.67 2.24
C SER A 72 -16.03 -3.92 3.45
N LYS A 73 -16.39 -4.39 4.65
CA LYS A 73 -15.74 -3.95 5.88
C LYS A 73 -14.46 -4.76 6.08
N LEU A 74 -13.39 -4.06 6.48
CA LEU A 74 -12.24 -4.70 7.10
C LEU A 74 -12.68 -5.26 8.45
N GLN A 75 -12.49 -6.55 8.67
CA GLN A 75 -12.90 -7.24 9.90
C GLN A 75 -11.83 -7.09 10.99
N ASN A 76 -12.22 -7.28 12.26
CA ASN A 76 -11.36 -7.25 13.44
C ASN A 76 -10.58 -5.93 13.66
N VAL A 77 -11.21 -4.80 13.34
CA VAL A 77 -10.64 -3.46 13.59
C VAL A 77 -11.52 -2.65 14.54
N LYS A 78 -10.89 -1.71 15.24
CA LYS A 78 -11.56 -0.74 16.11
C LYS A 78 -11.23 0.67 15.64
N ILE A 79 -11.87 1.09 14.55
CA ILE A 79 -11.66 2.40 13.93
C ILE A 79 -12.85 3.30 14.26
N THR A 80 -12.54 4.47 14.81
CA THR A 80 -13.46 5.54 15.19
C THR A 80 -12.95 6.85 14.56
N ASN A 81 -13.80 7.52 13.76
CA ASN A 81 -13.49 8.78 13.09
C ASN A 81 -12.11 8.80 12.39
N PRO A 82 -11.87 7.90 11.41
CA PRO A 82 -10.61 7.89 10.68
C PRO A 82 -10.47 9.15 9.83
N THR A 83 -9.27 9.74 9.82
CA THR A 83 -8.97 10.94 9.03
C THR A 83 -8.07 10.65 7.83
N ASN A 84 -7.15 9.69 7.97
CA ASN A 84 -6.20 9.34 6.92
C ASN A 84 -5.82 7.85 6.94
N LEU A 85 -5.33 7.35 5.81
CA LEU A 85 -4.73 6.01 5.71
C LEU A 85 -3.52 6.00 4.77
N ALA A 86 -2.59 5.08 4.99
CA ALA A 86 -1.47 4.80 4.11
C ALA A 86 -1.06 3.32 4.18
N PHE A 87 -0.54 2.79 3.07
CA PHE A 87 0.13 1.49 3.05
C PHE A 87 1.64 1.71 3.12
N GLY A 88 2.31 1.02 4.04
CA GLY A 88 3.77 1.02 4.12
C GLY A 88 4.41 -0.04 3.23
N ALA A 89 5.70 0.13 2.97
CA ALA A 89 6.52 -0.89 2.30
C ALA A 89 6.64 -2.20 3.11
N ASP A 90 6.30 -2.16 4.40
CA ASP A 90 6.22 -3.31 5.31
C ASP A 90 4.90 -4.10 5.18
N GLY A 91 4.02 -3.71 4.25
CA GLY A 91 2.78 -4.41 3.95
C GLY A 91 1.64 -4.12 4.94
N ARG A 92 1.85 -3.22 5.92
CA ARG A 92 0.83 -2.84 6.90
C ARG A 92 -0.03 -1.68 6.40
N LEU A 93 -1.30 -1.70 6.81
CA LEU A 93 -2.23 -0.59 6.65
C LEU A 93 -2.17 0.29 7.90
N TYR A 94 -1.75 1.54 7.73
CA TYR A 94 -1.79 2.55 8.77
C TYR A 94 -3.08 3.35 8.65
N VAL A 95 -3.84 3.45 9.74
CA VAL A 95 -5.08 4.23 9.82
C VAL A 95 -4.95 5.22 10.96
N ALA A 96 -5.03 6.51 10.64
CA ALA A 96 -5.03 7.58 11.63
C ALA A 96 -6.45 7.96 12.01
N GLN A 97 -6.66 8.26 13.28
CA GLN A 97 -7.93 8.74 13.83
C GLN A 97 -7.85 10.23 14.18
N GLN A 98 -9.03 10.85 14.28
CA GLN A 98 -9.18 12.24 14.68
C GLN A 98 -8.60 12.54 16.07
N ASP A 99 -8.48 11.55 16.96
CA ASP A 99 -8.00 11.73 18.33
C ASP A 99 -6.46 11.60 18.47
N GLY A 100 -5.74 11.40 17.37
CA GLY A 100 -4.29 11.29 17.37
C GLY A 100 -3.77 9.86 17.46
N VAL A 101 -4.64 8.87 17.60
CA VAL A 101 -4.26 7.45 17.57
C VAL A 101 -4.03 7.02 16.12
N ILE A 102 -2.95 6.26 15.91
CA ILE A 102 -2.69 5.56 14.65
C ILE A 102 -2.71 4.07 14.92
N TYR A 103 -3.47 3.33 14.13
CA TYR A 103 -3.41 1.87 14.12
C TYR A 103 -2.58 1.38 12.94
N ALA A 104 -1.64 0.47 13.19
CA ALA A 104 -0.97 -0.29 12.14
C ALA A 104 -1.53 -1.71 12.11
N TYR A 105 -2.26 -2.04 11.04
CA TYR A 105 -2.89 -3.34 10.85
C TYR A 105 -2.08 -4.22 9.90
N THR A 106 -1.85 -5.47 10.31
CA THR A 106 -1.53 -6.54 9.35
C THR A 106 -2.85 -7.04 8.78
N VAL A 107 -3.06 -6.90 7.47
CA VAL A 107 -4.32 -7.26 6.80
C VAL A 107 -4.13 -8.52 5.98
N ALA A 108 -5.01 -9.51 6.19
CA ALA A 108 -5.08 -10.71 5.38
C ALA A 108 -6.34 -10.68 4.50
N ARG A 109 -6.20 -11.11 3.24
CA ARG A 109 -7.34 -11.34 2.33
C ARG A 109 -7.80 -12.79 2.47
N LEU A 110 -9.05 -13.00 2.83
CA LEU A 110 -9.62 -14.34 3.02
C LEU A 110 -10.34 -14.87 1.77
N GLY A 111 -10.70 -13.98 0.84
CA GLY A 111 -11.41 -14.33 -0.39
C GLY A 111 -11.82 -13.07 -1.18
N PRO A 112 -12.66 -13.23 -2.22
CA PRO A 112 -13.25 -12.10 -2.93
C PRO A 112 -13.96 -11.16 -1.95
N ASN A 113 -13.61 -9.87 -1.97
CA ASN A 113 -14.21 -8.83 -1.14
C ASN A 113 -14.23 -9.15 0.38
N SER A 114 -13.24 -9.91 0.88
CA SER A 114 -13.16 -10.31 2.29
C SER A 114 -11.76 -10.12 2.86
N TYR A 115 -11.64 -9.26 3.87
CA TYR A 115 -10.38 -8.84 4.48
C TYR A 115 -10.50 -8.75 6.00
N THR A 116 -9.48 -9.22 6.72
CA THR A 116 -9.44 -9.17 8.19
C THR A 116 -8.09 -8.64 8.67
N ALA A 117 -8.10 -7.87 9.76
CA ALA A 117 -6.88 -7.56 10.49
C ALA A 117 -6.49 -8.77 11.35
N THR A 118 -5.28 -9.29 11.13
CA THR A 118 -4.72 -10.42 11.91
C THR A 118 -3.86 -9.94 13.08
N MET A 119 -3.32 -8.72 13.00
CA MET A 119 -2.58 -8.06 14.08
C MET A 119 -2.87 -6.56 14.07
N THR A 120 -2.81 -5.94 15.24
CA THR A 120 -2.95 -4.50 15.43
C THR A 120 -1.85 -4.00 16.35
N GLU A 121 -1.11 -2.98 15.91
CA GLU A 121 -0.28 -2.14 16.78
C GLU A 121 -0.99 -0.79 16.97
N THR A 122 -1.01 -0.30 18.20
CA THR A 122 -1.56 1.01 18.55
C THR A 122 -0.41 1.99 18.78
N ILE A 123 -0.37 3.07 18.01
CA ILE A 123 0.64 4.12 18.07
C ILE A 123 -0.03 5.39 18.60
N THR A 124 0.37 5.82 19.80
CA THR A 124 -0.22 6.99 20.50
C THR A 124 0.71 8.19 20.54
N LEU A 125 1.84 8.13 19.83
CA LEU A 125 2.87 9.17 19.87
C LEU A 125 2.36 10.55 19.44
N ILE A 126 1.42 10.61 18.49
CA ILE A 126 0.81 11.87 18.06
C ILE A 126 -0.22 12.37 19.07
N GLN A 127 -1.08 11.48 19.57
CA GLN A 127 -2.03 11.80 20.65
C GLN A 127 -1.33 12.35 21.91
N ALA A 128 -0.12 11.87 22.21
CA ALA A 128 0.64 12.29 23.39
C ALA A 128 1.28 13.68 23.28
N ILE A 129 1.25 14.33 22.11
CA ILE A 129 1.89 15.64 21.94
C ILE A 129 1.00 16.72 22.58
N PRO A 130 1.53 17.58 23.47
CA PRO A 130 0.75 18.64 24.10
C PRO A 130 0.06 19.56 23.10
N ASN A 131 -1.17 19.96 23.44
CA ASN A 131 -1.94 20.91 22.65
C ASN A 131 -1.64 22.35 23.12
N HIS A 132 -1.81 23.32 22.22
CA HIS A 132 -1.61 24.74 22.46
C HIS A 132 -2.79 25.53 21.89
N ASN A 133 -3.13 26.66 22.51
CA ASN A 133 -4.10 27.60 21.97
C ASN A 133 -3.51 28.34 20.75
N ASP A 134 -4.36 29.05 20.00
CA ASP A 134 -3.94 29.83 18.84
C ASP A 134 -2.91 30.93 19.17
N ASP A 135 -2.85 31.38 20.43
CA ASP A 135 -1.87 32.33 20.94
C ASP A 135 -0.52 31.67 21.34
N GLY A 136 -0.41 30.35 21.19
CA GLY A 136 0.76 29.55 21.51
C GLY A 136 0.88 29.13 22.99
N SER A 137 -0.05 29.53 23.87
CA SER A 137 -0.05 29.06 25.27
C SER A 137 -0.47 27.59 25.38
N PRO A 138 0.02 26.80 26.36
CA PRO A 138 -0.39 25.42 26.53
C PRO A 138 -1.90 25.26 26.79
N ALA A 139 -2.52 24.24 26.20
CA ALA A 139 -3.93 23.87 26.37
C ALA A 139 -4.08 22.48 27.03
N PRO A 140 -3.73 22.32 28.33
CA PRO A 140 -3.58 21.02 28.98
C PRO A 140 -4.89 20.24 29.18
N SER A 141 -6.05 20.89 29.03
CA SER A 141 -7.36 20.23 29.08
C SER A 141 -7.71 19.49 27.78
N ILE A 142 -6.97 19.75 26.69
CA ILE A 142 -7.12 19.05 25.41
C ILE A 142 -5.97 18.06 25.29
N ASN A 143 -6.30 16.77 25.40
CA ASN A 143 -5.34 15.66 25.48
C ASN A 143 -5.27 14.82 24.20
N THR A 144 -5.77 15.36 23.09
CA THR A 144 -5.77 14.73 21.77
C THR A 144 -5.28 15.71 20.71
N ARG A 145 -4.85 15.16 19.57
CA ARG A 145 -4.29 15.88 18.43
C ARG A 145 -4.95 15.37 17.16
N GLN A 146 -5.50 16.25 16.34
CA GLN A 146 -6.15 15.82 15.10
C GLN A 146 -5.10 15.49 14.05
N VAL A 147 -5.05 14.24 13.58
CA VAL A 147 -4.21 13.89 12.44
C VAL A 147 -4.83 14.43 11.16
N THR A 148 -4.06 15.23 10.42
CA THR A 148 -4.47 15.85 9.16
C THR A 148 -3.82 15.20 7.93
N GLY A 149 -2.75 14.43 8.13
CA GLY A 149 -2.02 13.77 7.07
C GLY A 149 -1.11 12.66 7.60
N ILE A 150 -0.94 11.60 6.79
CA ILE A 150 -0.01 10.51 7.07
C ILE A 150 0.69 10.08 5.77
N LEU A 151 2.00 9.91 5.84
CA LEU A 151 2.81 9.29 4.78
C LEU A 151 3.62 8.16 5.41
N ALA A 152 3.39 6.92 4.95
CA ALA A 152 4.23 5.79 5.27
C ALA A 152 5.37 5.71 4.23
N ALA A 153 6.61 5.78 4.70
CA ALA A 153 7.78 5.86 3.87
C ALA A 153 8.87 4.87 4.31
N ARG A 154 9.98 4.88 3.56
CA ARG A 154 11.16 4.01 3.74
C ARG A 154 10.86 2.53 3.46
N SER A 155 11.68 1.63 4.00
CA SER A 155 11.71 0.21 3.65
C SER A 155 10.80 -0.64 4.54
N ALA A 156 10.52 -1.86 4.09
CA ALA A 156 9.80 -2.86 4.87
C ALA A 156 10.43 -3.14 6.25
N SER A 157 11.76 -3.16 6.31
CA SER A 157 12.52 -3.43 7.55
C SER A 157 12.67 -2.21 8.46
N ASN A 158 12.38 -1.00 7.96
CA ASN A 158 12.51 0.23 8.72
C ASN A 158 11.46 1.25 8.26
N PRO A 159 10.17 0.96 8.50
CA PRO A 159 9.09 1.88 8.15
C PRO A 159 9.20 3.16 8.97
N VAL A 160 8.95 4.30 8.33
CA VAL A 160 8.83 5.59 9.00
C VAL A 160 7.52 6.24 8.61
N LEU A 161 6.76 6.69 9.63
CA LEU A 161 5.57 7.50 9.42
C LEU A 161 5.91 8.97 9.58
N TYR A 162 5.57 9.76 8.57
CA TYR A 162 5.50 11.22 8.66
C TYR A 162 4.05 11.60 8.89
N VAL A 163 3.78 12.28 9.99
CA VAL A 163 2.41 12.62 10.41
C VAL A 163 2.32 14.12 10.63
N SER A 164 1.29 14.74 10.06
CA SER A 164 0.91 16.13 10.37
C SER A 164 -0.31 16.13 11.28
N SER A 165 -0.33 17.04 12.25
CA SER A 165 -1.44 17.16 13.20
C SER A 165 -1.75 18.61 13.58
N SER A 166 -2.97 18.85 14.04
CA SER A 166 -3.43 20.11 14.66
C SER A 166 -3.88 19.90 16.10
#